data_AF-A0A651GCR6-F1
#
_entry.id   AF-A0A651GCR6-F1
#
_cell.length_a   1.000
_cell.length_b   1.000
_cell.length_c   1.000
_cell.angle_alpha   90.00
_cell.angle_beta   90.00
_cell.angle_gamma   90.00
#
_symmetry.space_group_name_H-M   'P 1'
#
loop_
_entity.id
_entity.type
_entity.pdbx_description
1 polymer ?
#
loop_
_entity_poly.entity_id
_entity_poly.type
_entity_poly.pdbx_seq_one_letter_code
_entity_poly.pdbx_strand_id
1 'polypeptide(L)'
;MGSLSYKPAFSETKHIAMITATLLLWPFTILAQTYTPMSLHSGPAWAPNGHVIAFSAAYTGNYNIHTIDIWSGEQTIVSAHPANDMYPSWSPNGRWLAYYSDRPNEIGPFPPDSVVYNVRGLYETYARDGYRPSWSPDGRTIVAHFRSEKGNYEIYRMNRQGRDRVPITDNWATDVHPKFSPDGSRIVFVSDRDYHPEIYVMNADGSDQTRLTYSPSFDLDPVWSPDGSKIAFISNRLGQFDIFVMDGDGNNLKVLAHSPSIDMAPVWSPNGEKILFSSNRNGYFDLFVMDADGSNLQQLTSSGHHEIYGTWSPRGSRIAYLSTERGEMNLYVMNANGSRKRQLTR
;
A
#
# COMPACT_ATOMS: atom_id res chain seq x y z
N MET A 1 -33.14 -16.53 -19.36
CA MET A 1 -32.14 -16.54 -18.26
C MET A 1 -30.96 -15.73 -18.75
N GLY A 2 -30.71 -14.56 -18.15
CA GLY A 2 -29.66 -13.66 -18.64
C GLY A 2 -28.30 -14.03 -18.09
N SER A 3 -27.31 -14.21 -18.96
CA SER A 3 -25.91 -14.31 -18.57
C SER A 3 -25.43 -12.97 -18.01
N LEU A 4 -24.97 -12.97 -16.77
CA LEU A 4 -24.21 -11.85 -16.22
C LEU A 4 -22.86 -11.80 -16.96
N SER A 5 -22.71 -10.81 -17.84
CA SER A 5 -21.44 -10.56 -18.53
C SER A 5 -20.40 -10.06 -17.54
N TYR A 6 -19.34 -10.84 -17.36
CA TYR A 6 -18.15 -10.43 -16.62
C TYR A 6 -17.59 -9.16 -17.25
N LYS A 7 -17.46 -8.07 -16.48
CA LYS A 7 -16.84 -6.83 -16.99
C LYS A 7 -15.33 -7.07 -17.17
N PRO A 8 -14.72 -6.65 -18.28
CA PRO A 8 -13.30 -6.86 -18.52
C PRO A 8 -12.44 -6.02 -17.55
N ALA A 9 -11.21 -6.50 -17.34
CA ALA A 9 -10.25 -6.00 -16.35
C ALA A 9 -9.93 -4.49 -16.46
N PHE A 10 -9.48 -3.93 -15.32
CA PHE A 10 -8.92 -2.59 -15.24
C PHE A 10 -7.62 -2.50 -16.06
N SER A 11 -7.57 -1.64 -17.07
CA SER A 11 -6.32 -1.33 -17.79
C SER A 11 -5.48 -0.31 -17.01
N GLU A 12 -4.15 -0.42 -17.07
CA GLU A 12 -3.22 0.37 -16.24
C GLU A 12 -3.37 1.88 -16.42
N THR A 13 -3.55 2.33 -17.67
CA THR A 13 -3.85 3.75 -17.98
C THR A 13 -5.15 4.23 -17.33
N LYS A 14 -6.17 3.37 -17.22
CA LYS A 14 -7.42 3.70 -16.51
C LYS A 14 -7.20 3.71 -15.01
N HIS A 15 -6.27 2.93 -14.47
CA HIS A 15 -6.01 2.92 -13.03
C HIS A 15 -5.31 4.23 -12.57
N ILE A 16 -4.31 4.71 -13.34
CA ILE A 16 -3.70 6.04 -13.11
C ILE A 16 -4.72 7.15 -13.36
N ALA A 17 -5.47 7.09 -14.47
CA ALA A 17 -6.49 8.09 -14.79
C ALA A 17 -7.66 8.09 -13.78
N MET A 18 -7.96 6.97 -13.13
CA MET A 18 -8.97 6.89 -12.07
C MET A 18 -8.43 7.45 -10.75
N ILE A 19 -7.15 7.25 -10.43
CA ILE A 19 -6.53 7.95 -9.29
C ILE A 19 -6.59 9.46 -9.51
N THR A 20 -6.18 9.97 -10.68
CA THR A 20 -6.25 11.42 -10.94
C THR A 20 -7.68 11.95 -11.05
N ALA A 21 -8.61 11.24 -11.71
CA ALA A 21 -9.99 11.70 -11.85
C ALA A 21 -10.78 11.64 -10.52
N THR A 22 -10.66 10.57 -9.73
CA THR A 22 -11.32 10.46 -8.43
C THR A 22 -10.80 11.50 -7.44
N LEU A 23 -9.51 11.86 -7.51
CA LEU A 23 -8.92 12.90 -6.67
C LEU A 23 -9.25 14.35 -7.12
N LEU A 24 -9.71 14.57 -8.35
CA LEU A 24 -9.96 15.91 -8.91
C LEU A 24 -11.44 16.27 -9.14
N LEU A 25 -12.37 15.30 -9.18
CA LEU A 25 -13.74 15.52 -9.70
C LEU A 25 -14.89 15.26 -8.72
N TRP A 26 -14.63 15.12 -7.41
CA TRP A 26 -15.69 14.89 -6.41
C TRP A 26 -15.96 16.13 -5.55
N PRO A 27 -16.83 17.06 -6.00
CA PRO A 27 -17.36 18.10 -5.13
C PRO A 27 -18.25 17.50 -4.04
N PHE A 28 -18.08 18.01 -2.82
CA PHE A 28 -18.75 17.58 -1.58
C PHE A 28 -20.26 17.27 -1.72
N THR A 29 -20.64 16.01 -1.49
CA THR A 29 -21.71 15.59 -0.56
C THR A 29 -21.61 14.06 -0.36
N ILE A 30 -20.60 13.61 0.39
CA ILE A 30 -20.49 12.20 0.76
C ILE A 30 -21.30 12.00 2.05
N LEU A 31 -22.44 11.31 1.94
CA LEU A 31 -23.04 10.63 3.09
C LEU A 31 -22.05 9.54 3.54
N ALA A 32 -21.91 9.33 4.86
CA ALA A 32 -20.86 8.52 5.50
C ALA A 32 -20.96 6.98 5.25
N GLN A 33 -21.33 6.55 4.05
CA GLN A 33 -21.54 5.15 3.65
C GLN A 33 -20.86 4.78 2.31
N THR A 34 -20.10 5.67 1.68
CA THR A 34 -19.46 5.39 0.38
C THR A 34 -17.99 5.81 0.29
N TYR A 35 -17.23 5.82 1.40
CA TYR A 35 -15.77 5.74 1.27
C TYR A 35 -15.43 4.37 0.66
N THR A 36 -14.88 4.38 -0.55
CA THR A 36 -14.35 3.16 -1.18
C THR A 36 -12.87 3.09 -0.79
N PRO A 37 -12.41 2.05 -0.07
CA PRO A 37 -11.02 1.94 0.33
C PRO A 37 -10.12 2.04 -0.90
N MET A 38 -9.20 3.00 -0.86
CA MET A 38 -8.24 3.20 -1.94
C MET A 38 -6.90 3.53 -1.32
N SER A 39 -6.03 2.52 -1.20
CA SER A 39 -4.63 2.77 -0.89
C SER A 39 -3.94 3.29 -2.13
N LEU A 40 -3.26 4.43 -1.97
CA LEU A 40 -2.36 4.98 -2.97
C LEU A 40 -0.98 4.33 -2.87
N HIS A 41 -0.72 3.40 -1.94
CA HIS A 41 0.55 2.70 -1.83
C HIS A 41 0.50 1.28 -2.45
N SER A 42 0.68 1.21 -3.78
CA SER A 42 0.51 -0.03 -4.58
C SER A 42 1.78 -0.54 -5.29
N GLY A 43 2.96 -0.18 -4.77
CA GLY A 43 4.25 -0.43 -5.44
C GLY A 43 4.79 -1.87 -5.38
N PRO A 44 5.98 -2.09 -5.95
CA PRO A 44 6.74 -3.34 -5.74
C PRO A 44 7.12 -3.52 -4.26
N ALA A 45 7.55 -4.72 -3.89
CA ALA A 45 8.00 -5.05 -2.54
C ALA A 45 9.35 -5.77 -2.56
N TRP A 46 10.35 -5.20 -1.89
CA TRP A 46 11.65 -5.84 -1.73
C TRP A 46 11.58 -7.04 -0.78
N ALA A 47 12.23 -8.14 -1.15
CA ALA A 47 12.53 -9.21 -0.22
C ALA A 47 13.60 -8.74 0.79
N PRO A 48 13.60 -9.24 2.04
CA PRO A 48 14.61 -8.91 3.06
C PRO A 48 16.07 -9.16 2.63
N ASN A 49 16.27 -10.02 1.64
CA ASN A 49 17.58 -10.31 1.05
C ASN A 49 18.16 -9.14 0.22
N GLY A 50 17.37 -8.11 -0.09
CA GLY A 50 17.76 -6.90 -0.80
C GLY A 50 18.12 -7.06 -2.28
N HIS A 51 17.73 -8.17 -2.90
CA HIS A 51 18.00 -8.43 -4.32
C HIS A 51 16.84 -9.07 -5.09
N VAL A 52 15.87 -9.68 -4.40
CA VAL A 52 14.61 -10.10 -5.03
C VAL A 52 13.56 -9.00 -4.80
N ILE A 53 12.78 -8.70 -5.84
CA ILE A 53 11.62 -7.81 -5.77
C ILE A 53 10.38 -8.61 -6.17
N ALA A 54 9.31 -8.54 -5.38
CA ALA A 54 7.98 -8.99 -5.77
C ALA A 54 7.17 -7.83 -6.37
N PHE A 55 6.38 -8.09 -7.40
CA PHE A 55 5.53 -7.12 -8.08
C PHE A 55 4.30 -7.81 -8.67
N SER A 56 3.27 -7.03 -9.00
CA SER A 56 2.08 -7.51 -9.72
C SER A 56 2.19 -7.08 -11.18
N ALA A 57 1.86 -7.96 -12.14
CA ALA A 57 1.85 -7.63 -13.56
C ALA A 57 0.78 -8.42 -14.32
N ALA A 58 0.23 -7.83 -15.39
CA ALA A 58 -0.92 -8.37 -16.13
C ALA A 58 -0.56 -9.07 -17.47
N TYR A 59 0.62 -9.72 -17.56
CA TYR A 59 1.14 -10.30 -18.81
C TYR A 59 0.21 -11.29 -19.51
N THR A 60 -0.70 -11.93 -18.78
CA THR A 60 -1.67 -12.92 -19.29
C THR A 60 -3.12 -12.44 -19.22
N GLY A 61 -3.35 -11.12 -19.09
CA GLY A 61 -4.68 -10.49 -19.07
C GLY A 61 -5.31 -10.31 -17.68
N ASN A 62 -4.81 -11.02 -16.66
CA ASN A 62 -5.12 -10.77 -15.24
C ASN A 62 -3.81 -10.46 -14.49
N TYR A 63 -3.88 -9.67 -13.42
CA TYR A 63 -2.71 -9.45 -12.57
C TYR A 63 -2.29 -10.74 -11.88
N ASN A 64 -1.00 -11.06 -11.95
CA ASN A 64 -0.39 -12.17 -11.24
C ASN A 64 0.82 -11.65 -10.44
N ILE A 65 1.21 -12.37 -9.40
CA ILE A 65 2.38 -12.01 -8.60
C ILE A 65 3.62 -12.65 -9.21
N HIS A 66 4.62 -11.81 -9.46
CA HIS A 66 5.92 -12.18 -9.99
C HIS A 66 7.02 -11.80 -9.00
N THR A 67 8.14 -12.51 -9.06
CA THR A 67 9.41 -12.06 -8.45
C THR A 67 10.50 -11.92 -9.48
N ILE A 68 11.39 -10.96 -9.31
CA ILE A 68 12.61 -10.82 -10.12
C ILE A 68 13.84 -10.69 -9.23
N ASP A 69 14.92 -11.40 -9.58
CA ASP A 69 16.27 -11.15 -9.06
C ASP A 69 16.94 -10.01 -9.86
N ILE A 70 17.37 -8.95 -9.18
CA ILE A 70 17.91 -7.76 -9.86
C ILE A 70 19.34 -7.94 -10.40
N TRP A 71 20.01 -9.05 -10.13
CA TRP A 71 21.36 -9.36 -10.62
C TRP A 71 21.31 -10.24 -11.86
N SER A 72 20.61 -11.36 -11.80
CA SER A 72 20.46 -12.29 -12.93
C SER A 72 19.40 -11.83 -13.93
N GLY A 73 18.41 -11.04 -13.48
CA GLY A 73 17.21 -10.75 -14.26
C GLY A 73 16.23 -11.92 -14.34
N GLU A 74 16.47 -12.99 -13.58
CA GLU A 74 15.59 -14.17 -13.52
C GLU A 74 14.24 -13.77 -12.92
N GLN A 75 13.17 -14.05 -13.67
CA GLN A 75 11.80 -13.82 -13.25
C GLN A 75 11.11 -15.15 -12.92
N THR A 76 10.37 -15.19 -11.81
CA THR A 76 9.53 -16.33 -11.42
C THR A 76 8.09 -15.88 -11.32
N ILE A 77 7.16 -16.69 -11.82
CA ILE A 77 5.73 -16.54 -11.60
C ILE A 77 5.41 -17.18 -10.25
N VAL A 78 4.96 -16.39 -9.26
CA VAL A 78 4.59 -16.87 -7.92
C VAL A 78 3.13 -17.31 -7.89
N SER A 79 2.27 -16.64 -8.65
CA SER A 79 0.86 -17.01 -8.81
C SER A 79 0.46 -17.03 -10.28
N ALA A 80 -0.43 -17.96 -10.63
CA ALA A 80 -0.90 -18.17 -11.99
C ALA A 80 -2.37 -18.58 -11.96
N HIS A 81 -3.29 -17.61 -12.09
CA HIS A 81 -4.72 -17.87 -11.97
C HIS A 81 -5.58 -16.95 -12.87
N PRO A 82 -6.81 -17.34 -13.24
CA PRO A 82 -7.81 -16.45 -13.87
C PRO A 82 -8.29 -15.24 -13.04
N ALA A 83 -7.62 -14.89 -11.94
CA ALA A 83 -8.00 -13.85 -10.99
C ALA A 83 -6.87 -12.81 -10.87
N ASN A 84 -7.18 -11.63 -10.34
CA ASN A 84 -6.21 -10.57 -10.12
C ASN A 84 -5.55 -10.72 -8.76
N ASP A 85 -4.30 -11.19 -8.77
CA ASP A 85 -3.41 -11.23 -7.62
C ASP A 85 -2.50 -9.98 -7.62
N MET A 86 -2.58 -9.14 -6.58
CA MET A 86 -1.96 -7.80 -6.51
C MET A 86 -1.38 -7.49 -5.11
N TYR A 87 -0.63 -6.38 -5.01
CA TYR A 87 -0.17 -5.80 -3.74
C TYR A 87 0.70 -6.72 -2.87
N PRO A 88 1.80 -7.30 -3.42
CA PRO A 88 2.65 -8.22 -2.69
C PRO A 88 3.35 -7.57 -1.47
N SER A 89 3.54 -8.38 -0.43
CA SER A 89 4.12 -8.00 0.86
C SER A 89 4.95 -9.16 1.43
N TRP A 90 6.26 -8.96 1.51
CA TRP A 90 7.19 -9.99 2.01
C TRP A 90 7.13 -10.12 3.52
N SER A 91 7.12 -11.37 3.99
CA SER A 91 7.41 -11.67 5.39
C SER A 91 8.84 -11.24 5.78
N PRO A 92 9.09 -10.83 7.04
CA PRO A 92 10.42 -10.38 7.49
C PRO A 92 11.56 -11.38 7.30
N ASN A 93 11.25 -12.67 7.18
CA ASN A 93 12.24 -13.74 6.94
C ASN A 93 12.40 -14.14 5.46
N GLY A 94 11.66 -13.51 4.54
CA GLY A 94 11.74 -13.75 3.10
C GLY A 94 11.27 -15.14 2.64
N ARG A 95 10.52 -15.89 3.46
CA ARG A 95 10.01 -17.23 3.10
C ARG A 95 8.56 -17.23 2.61
N TRP A 96 7.79 -16.22 2.98
CA TRP A 96 6.37 -16.07 2.66
C TRP A 96 6.11 -14.72 1.99
N LEU A 97 5.11 -14.71 1.12
CA LEU A 97 4.61 -13.54 0.42
C LEU A 97 3.09 -13.48 0.63
N ALA A 98 2.61 -12.41 1.26
CA ALA A 98 1.18 -12.15 1.42
C ALA A 98 0.74 -11.15 0.34
N TYR A 99 -0.47 -11.31 -0.19
CA TYR A 99 -0.99 -10.48 -1.26
C TYR A 99 -2.53 -10.45 -1.31
N TYR A 100 -3.07 -9.56 -2.15
CA TYR A 100 -4.49 -9.44 -2.46
C TYR A 100 -4.87 -10.30 -3.68
N SER A 101 -6.04 -10.93 -3.72
CA SER A 101 -6.49 -11.85 -4.78
C SER A 101 -8.00 -11.85 -4.96
N ASP A 102 -8.55 -11.39 -6.08
CA ASP A 102 -10.02 -11.34 -6.27
C ASP A 102 -10.71 -12.71 -6.53
N ARG A 103 -10.01 -13.82 -6.26
CA ARG A 103 -10.50 -15.19 -6.46
C ARG A 103 -11.80 -15.45 -5.69
N PRO A 104 -12.88 -15.93 -6.35
CA PRO A 104 -14.06 -16.43 -5.65
C PRO A 104 -13.72 -17.72 -4.90
N ASN A 105 -14.22 -17.86 -3.68
CA ASN A 105 -13.92 -19.00 -2.81
C ASN A 105 -14.85 -20.19 -3.13
N GLU A 106 -14.30 -21.40 -3.27
CA GLU A 106 -15.07 -22.62 -3.58
C GLU A 106 -15.65 -23.32 -2.34
N ILE A 107 -15.20 -22.95 -1.12
CA ILE A 107 -15.58 -23.63 0.13
C ILE A 107 -16.04 -22.62 1.20
N GLY A 108 -17.37 -22.50 1.37
CA GLY A 108 -17.99 -21.83 2.52
C GLY A 108 -18.97 -20.69 2.15
N PRO A 109 -19.78 -20.20 3.12
CA PRO A 109 -20.82 -19.20 2.88
C PRO A 109 -20.30 -17.74 2.86
N PHE A 110 -19.00 -17.50 3.05
CA PHE A 110 -18.42 -16.16 3.20
C PHE A 110 -17.56 -15.75 1.97
N PRO A 111 -17.73 -14.51 1.44
CA PRO A 111 -16.94 -13.99 0.31
C PRO A 111 -15.51 -13.57 0.72
N PRO A 112 -14.59 -13.36 -0.25
CA PRO A 112 -13.19 -13.84 -0.13
C PRO A 112 -12.21 -13.00 0.74
N ASP A 113 -11.03 -13.57 1.06
CA ASP A 113 -10.17 -13.09 2.18
C ASP A 113 -8.60 -13.36 2.13
N SER A 114 -7.75 -12.32 2.01
CA SER A 114 -6.26 -12.28 1.73
C SER A 114 -5.38 -13.56 1.71
N VAL A 115 -4.55 -13.71 0.65
CA VAL A 115 -3.69 -14.88 0.40
C VAL A 115 -2.28 -14.77 0.95
N VAL A 116 -1.72 -15.91 1.37
CA VAL A 116 -0.34 -16.03 1.83
C VAL A 116 0.36 -17.25 1.25
N TYR A 117 1.24 -17.03 0.27
CA TYR A 117 2.05 -18.06 -0.37
C TYR A 117 3.37 -18.29 0.38
N ASN A 118 3.86 -19.53 0.35
CA ASN A 118 5.24 -19.85 0.72
C ASN A 118 6.08 -19.92 -0.57
N VAL A 119 7.23 -19.25 -0.58
CA VAL A 119 8.10 -19.12 -1.75
C VAL A 119 8.81 -20.45 -2.09
N ARG A 120 8.59 -21.50 -1.28
CA ARG A 120 9.03 -22.89 -1.51
C ARG A 120 7.91 -23.92 -1.32
N GLY A 121 6.63 -23.54 -1.43
CA GLY A 121 5.50 -24.49 -1.37
C GLY A 121 4.13 -23.81 -1.44
N LEU A 122 3.14 -24.48 -2.04
CA LEU A 122 1.82 -23.89 -2.24
C LEU A 122 0.95 -24.02 -0.98
N TYR A 123 0.50 -22.89 -0.45
CA TYR A 123 -0.63 -22.78 0.49
C TYR A 123 -1.45 -21.55 0.08
N GLU A 124 -2.78 -21.67 0.14
CA GLU A 124 -3.72 -20.64 -0.30
C GLU A 124 -4.81 -20.36 0.77
N THR A 125 -5.40 -19.16 0.65
CA THR A 125 -6.44 -18.46 1.45
C THR A 125 -6.84 -17.24 0.57
N TYR A 126 -8.09 -16.78 0.37
CA TYR A 126 -8.43 -16.00 -0.89
C TYR A 126 -8.29 -14.45 -0.84
N ALA A 127 -9.14 -13.56 -1.39
CA ALA A 127 -9.22 -12.13 -0.98
C ALA A 127 -10.44 -11.33 -1.47
N ARG A 128 -10.90 -10.36 -0.66
CA ARG A 128 -11.70 -9.22 -1.15
C ARG A 128 -11.27 -7.88 -0.57
N ASP A 129 -10.92 -6.98 -1.48
CA ASP A 129 -10.68 -5.55 -1.33
C ASP A 129 -9.65 -5.14 -0.23
N GLY A 130 -8.70 -6.03 0.09
CA GLY A 130 -7.65 -5.81 1.12
C GLY A 130 -6.33 -5.25 0.56
N TYR A 131 -6.15 -3.93 0.59
CA TYR A 131 -4.92 -3.27 0.10
C TYR A 131 -3.71 -3.46 1.05
N ARG A 132 -2.67 -4.14 0.53
CA ARG A 132 -1.38 -4.48 1.18
C ARG A 132 -1.46 -5.04 2.63
N PRO A 133 -1.48 -6.37 2.81
CA PRO A 133 -1.37 -7.00 4.13
C PRO A 133 -0.05 -6.60 4.84
N SER A 134 -0.13 -6.38 6.15
CA SER A 134 1.02 -6.04 7.01
C SER A 134 1.41 -7.23 7.87
N TRP A 135 2.65 -7.68 7.74
CA TRP A 135 3.25 -8.71 8.58
C TRP A 135 3.64 -8.15 9.94
N SER A 136 3.46 -8.93 11.01
CA SER A 136 4.12 -8.64 12.28
C SER A 136 5.64 -8.73 12.11
N PRO A 137 6.45 -7.95 12.84
CA PRO A 137 7.92 -7.97 12.72
C PRO A 137 8.57 -9.34 12.99
N ASP A 138 7.93 -10.18 13.82
CA ASP A 138 8.35 -11.56 14.09
C ASP A 138 7.91 -12.58 13.01
N GLY A 139 7.14 -12.15 12.01
CA GLY A 139 6.60 -12.97 10.92
C GLY A 139 5.66 -14.09 11.37
N ARG A 140 5.01 -13.96 12.54
CA ARG A 140 4.04 -14.94 13.06
C ARG A 140 2.59 -14.64 12.65
N THR A 141 2.22 -13.37 12.53
CA THR A 141 0.86 -12.92 12.23
C THR A 141 0.85 -11.90 11.09
N ILE A 142 -0.34 -11.67 10.56
CA ILE A 142 -0.61 -10.70 9.51
C ILE A 142 -1.88 -9.95 9.92
N VAL A 143 -1.93 -8.65 9.63
CA VAL A 143 -3.16 -7.85 9.66
C VAL A 143 -3.50 -7.33 8.27
N ALA A 144 -4.77 -7.41 7.94
CA ALA A 144 -5.37 -6.88 6.72
C ALA A 144 -6.81 -6.47 7.02
N HIS A 145 -7.43 -5.69 6.13
CA HIS A 145 -8.85 -5.37 6.21
C HIS A 145 -9.64 -6.25 5.26
N PHE A 146 -10.86 -6.58 5.67
CA PHE A 146 -11.76 -7.50 4.98
C PHE A 146 -13.18 -6.98 5.14
N ARG A 147 -14.05 -7.25 4.17
CA ARG A 147 -15.46 -6.88 4.27
C ARG A 147 -16.17 -7.77 5.29
N SER A 148 -16.79 -7.16 6.29
CA SER A 148 -17.52 -7.89 7.35
C SER A 148 -18.92 -8.32 6.88
N GLU A 149 -19.60 -9.15 7.69
CA GLU A 149 -21.02 -9.51 7.50
C GLU A 149 -21.96 -8.29 7.46
N LYS A 150 -21.62 -7.22 8.20
CA LYS A 150 -22.38 -5.94 8.21
C LYS A 150 -22.17 -5.14 6.92
N GLY A 151 -21.15 -5.48 6.14
CA GLY A 151 -20.86 -4.91 4.83
C GLY A 151 -19.91 -3.71 4.81
N ASN A 152 -19.50 -3.20 5.98
CA ASN A 152 -18.33 -2.33 6.18
C ASN A 152 -17.01 -3.14 6.07
N TYR A 153 -15.87 -2.45 6.16
CA TYR A 153 -14.57 -3.11 6.32
C TYR A 153 -14.13 -3.10 7.78
N GLU A 154 -13.53 -4.22 8.20
CA GLU A 154 -12.94 -4.39 9.52
C GLU A 154 -11.52 -4.93 9.37
N ILE A 155 -10.67 -4.66 10.35
CA ILE A 155 -9.31 -5.19 10.42
C ILE A 155 -9.35 -6.54 11.12
N TYR A 156 -8.76 -7.56 10.48
CA TYR A 156 -8.60 -8.89 11.05
C TYR A 156 -7.12 -9.20 11.25
N ARG A 157 -6.81 -9.86 12.37
CA ARG A 157 -5.53 -10.53 12.58
C ARG A 157 -5.66 -11.99 12.18
N MET A 158 -4.64 -12.51 11.50
CA MET A 158 -4.56 -13.91 11.06
C MET A 158 -3.16 -14.46 11.26
N ASN A 159 -3.02 -15.78 11.23
CA ASN A 159 -1.73 -16.45 11.34
C ASN A 159 -0.89 -16.29 10.04
N ARG A 160 0.40 -16.66 10.08
CA ARG A 160 1.33 -16.59 8.94
C ARG A 160 0.93 -17.37 7.67
N GLN A 161 -0.14 -18.17 7.69
CA GLN A 161 -0.69 -18.92 6.55
C GLN A 161 -2.00 -18.30 6.03
N GLY A 162 -2.38 -17.13 6.54
CA GLY A 162 -3.65 -16.46 6.22
C GLY A 162 -4.88 -17.06 6.92
N ARG A 163 -4.68 -18.02 7.83
CA ARG A 163 -5.75 -18.76 8.52
C ARG A 163 -6.03 -18.20 9.92
N ASP A 164 -7.05 -18.74 10.57
CA ASP A 164 -7.46 -18.40 11.94
C ASP A 164 -7.73 -16.90 12.11
N ARG A 165 -8.54 -16.34 11.21
CA ARG A 165 -8.83 -14.90 11.17
C ARG A 165 -9.75 -14.51 12.33
N VAL A 166 -9.35 -13.48 13.06
CA VAL A 166 -10.12 -12.90 14.17
C VAL A 166 -10.24 -11.39 13.92
N PRO A 167 -11.46 -10.82 13.92
CA PRO A 167 -11.62 -9.37 13.85
C PRO A 167 -10.98 -8.73 15.08
N ILE A 168 -10.18 -7.68 14.87
CA ILE A 168 -9.60 -6.85 15.92
C ILE A 168 -10.17 -5.42 15.91
N THR A 169 -11.04 -5.12 14.96
CA THR A 169 -12.05 -4.07 15.02
C THR A 169 -13.43 -4.68 14.82
N ASP A 170 -14.45 -4.13 15.48
CA ASP A 170 -15.85 -4.50 15.31
C ASP A 170 -16.74 -3.28 15.61
N ASN A 171 -17.13 -2.52 14.59
CA ASN A 171 -17.98 -1.34 14.72
C ASN A 171 -18.82 -1.10 13.43
N TRP A 172 -19.36 0.10 13.21
CA TRP A 172 -20.20 0.38 12.04
C TRP A 172 -19.43 1.02 10.87
N ALA A 173 -18.18 1.40 11.09
CA ALA A 173 -17.35 2.20 10.20
C ALA A 173 -16.40 1.36 9.34
N THR A 174 -15.75 1.99 8.37
CA THR A 174 -14.76 1.38 7.47
C THR A 174 -13.36 1.48 8.07
N ASP A 175 -12.87 0.39 8.67
CA ASP A 175 -11.53 0.29 9.23
C ASP A 175 -10.56 -0.38 8.24
N VAL A 176 -9.55 0.35 7.75
CA VAL A 176 -8.69 -0.09 6.63
C VAL A 176 -7.21 0.30 6.75
N HIS A 177 -6.43 -0.20 5.79
CA HIS A 177 -4.98 0.04 5.60
C HIS A 177 -4.09 -0.23 6.84
N PRO A 178 -4.30 -1.30 7.63
CA PRO A 178 -3.56 -1.54 8.86
C PRO A 178 -2.05 -1.74 8.61
N LYS A 179 -1.21 -1.17 9.48
CA LYS A 179 0.25 -1.34 9.49
C LYS A 179 0.75 -1.53 10.91
N PHE A 180 1.44 -2.65 11.16
CA PHE A 180 2.15 -2.86 12.43
C PHE A 180 3.25 -1.81 12.64
N SER A 181 3.47 -1.43 13.90
CA SER A 181 4.69 -0.72 14.32
C SER A 181 5.93 -1.63 14.21
N PRO A 182 7.15 -1.09 14.11
CA PRO A 182 8.37 -1.88 13.90
C PRO A 182 8.72 -2.85 15.05
N ASP A 183 8.24 -2.57 16.25
CA ASP A 183 8.34 -3.44 17.44
C ASP A 183 7.18 -4.45 17.52
N GLY A 184 6.12 -4.27 16.72
CA GLY A 184 4.93 -5.13 16.68
C GLY A 184 3.96 -4.92 17.84
N SER A 185 4.13 -3.88 18.67
CA SER A 185 3.26 -3.61 19.83
C SER A 185 1.94 -2.95 19.44
N ARG A 186 1.93 -2.16 18.35
CA ARG A 186 0.80 -1.34 17.91
C ARG A 186 0.48 -1.53 16.43
N ILE A 187 -0.71 -1.12 16.03
CA ILE A 187 -1.18 -1.06 14.65
C ILE A 187 -1.70 0.35 14.40
N VAL A 188 -1.20 1.02 13.34
CA VAL A 188 -1.82 2.23 12.81
C VAL A 188 -2.77 1.85 11.67
N PHE A 189 -3.89 2.53 11.55
CA PHE A 189 -4.93 2.27 10.54
C PHE A 189 -5.74 3.52 10.23
N VAL A 190 -6.63 3.42 9.24
CA VAL A 190 -7.59 4.46 8.85
C VAL A 190 -8.99 4.03 9.28
N SER A 191 -9.79 4.94 9.83
CA SER A 191 -11.20 4.71 10.16
C SER A 191 -12.08 5.90 9.75
N ASP A 192 -13.27 5.65 9.21
CA ASP A 192 -14.30 6.69 8.98
C ASP A 192 -15.34 6.83 10.11
N ARG A 193 -15.07 6.26 11.30
CA ARG A 193 -16.00 6.22 12.45
C ARG A 193 -16.39 7.59 13.02
N ASP A 194 -15.68 8.65 12.62
CA ASP A 194 -15.99 10.05 12.92
C ASP A 194 -16.32 10.85 11.65
N TYR A 195 -17.11 10.24 10.75
CA TYR A 195 -17.63 10.77 9.48
C TYR A 195 -16.61 10.95 8.35
N HIS A 196 -15.34 11.20 8.66
CA HIS A 196 -14.25 11.33 7.68
C HIS A 196 -13.17 10.28 7.96
N PRO A 197 -12.45 9.77 6.95
CA PRO A 197 -11.29 8.92 7.13
C PRO A 197 -10.19 9.62 7.94
N GLU A 198 -9.87 9.05 9.09
CA GLU A 198 -8.94 9.60 10.09
C GLU A 198 -7.91 8.53 10.49
N ILE A 199 -6.73 8.95 10.93
CA ILE A 199 -5.68 8.05 11.41
C ILE A 199 -5.98 7.63 12.85
N TYR A 200 -5.95 6.32 13.07
CA TYR A 200 -6.11 5.67 14.37
C TYR A 200 -4.90 4.81 14.71
N VAL A 201 -4.68 4.60 16.00
CA VAL A 201 -3.75 3.60 16.53
C VAL A 201 -4.46 2.68 17.51
N MET A 202 -4.03 1.43 17.59
CA MET A 202 -4.47 0.46 18.60
C MET A 202 -3.31 -0.45 19.00
N ASN A 203 -3.46 -1.19 20.10
CA ASN A 203 -2.55 -2.28 20.43
C ASN A 203 -2.66 -3.41 19.40
N ALA A 204 -1.61 -4.21 19.25
CA ALA A 204 -1.57 -5.33 18.31
C ALA A 204 -2.59 -6.46 18.60
N ASP A 205 -3.17 -6.47 19.80
CA ASP A 205 -4.26 -7.37 20.17
C ASP A 205 -5.65 -6.89 19.69
N GLY A 206 -5.82 -5.58 19.48
CA GLY A 206 -7.06 -4.88 19.12
C GLY A 206 -7.55 -3.85 20.14
N SER A 207 -6.94 -3.77 21.33
CA SER A 207 -7.36 -2.86 22.41
C SER A 207 -6.87 -1.42 22.22
N ASP A 208 -7.37 -0.51 23.07
CA ASP A 208 -6.90 0.88 23.21
C ASP A 208 -6.96 1.70 21.90
N GLN A 209 -8.00 1.46 21.10
CA GLN A 209 -8.23 2.15 19.83
C GLN A 209 -8.40 3.66 20.05
N THR A 210 -7.44 4.44 19.58
CA THR A 210 -7.31 5.87 19.83
C THR A 210 -7.18 6.64 18.51
N ARG A 211 -7.95 7.71 18.35
CA ARG A 211 -7.87 8.63 17.21
C ARG A 211 -6.67 9.56 17.34
N LEU A 212 -5.86 9.66 16.30
CA LEU A 212 -4.65 10.51 16.27
C LEU A 212 -4.87 11.83 15.52
N THR A 213 -5.70 11.84 14.49
CA THR A 213 -5.97 13.03 13.67
C THR A 213 -7.40 13.52 13.81
N TYR A 214 -7.61 14.84 13.67
CA TYR A 214 -8.90 15.49 13.91
C TYR A 214 -9.11 16.60 12.86
N SER A 215 -9.76 16.27 11.74
CA SER A 215 -10.02 17.20 10.63
C SER A 215 -11.32 16.87 9.87
N PRO A 216 -11.95 17.85 9.19
CA PRO A 216 -13.05 17.60 8.25
C PRO A 216 -12.51 17.17 6.87
N SER A 217 -11.45 16.39 6.85
CA SER A 217 -10.63 16.08 5.67
C SER A 217 -10.22 14.61 5.68
N PHE A 218 -9.65 14.13 4.59
CA PHE A 218 -9.29 12.72 4.45
C PHE A 218 -7.82 12.54 4.82
N ASP A 219 -7.57 11.80 5.89
CA ASP A 219 -6.25 11.38 6.31
C ASP A 219 -6.07 9.89 6.00
N LEU A 220 -5.11 9.58 5.11
CA LEU A 220 -4.98 8.26 4.49
C LEU A 220 -3.53 7.74 4.49
N ASP A 221 -3.37 6.45 4.17
CA ASP A 221 -2.09 5.73 4.00
C ASP A 221 -1.04 6.00 5.10
N PRO A 222 -1.36 5.74 6.39
CA PRO A 222 -0.40 5.90 7.47
C PRO A 222 0.72 4.85 7.40
N VAL A 223 1.96 5.29 7.60
CA VAL A 223 3.16 4.45 7.69
C VAL A 223 4.05 4.87 8.86
N TRP A 224 4.42 3.89 9.68
CA TRP A 224 5.39 4.08 10.77
C TRP A 224 6.79 4.41 10.24
N SER A 225 7.52 5.26 10.94
CA SER A 225 8.97 5.36 10.85
C SER A 225 9.64 4.05 11.32
N PRO A 226 10.87 3.71 10.89
CA PRO A 226 11.51 2.42 11.21
C PRO A 226 11.85 2.23 12.70
N ASP A 227 11.90 3.31 13.46
CA ASP A 227 12.08 3.33 14.92
C ASP A 227 10.75 3.34 15.70
N GLY A 228 9.61 3.46 15.00
CA GLY A 228 8.27 3.52 15.60
C GLY A 228 7.95 4.84 16.33
N SER A 229 8.79 5.86 16.22
CA SER A 229 8.60 7.14 16.91
C SER A 229 7.60 8.07 16.21
N LYS A 230 7.41 7.91 14.88
CA LYS A 230 6.62 8.80 14.03
C LYS A 230 5.73 8.04 13.06
N ILE A 231 4.70 8.73 12.57
CA ILE A 231 3.79 8.27 11.53
C ILE A 231 3.82 9.31 10.41
N ALA A 232 4.12 8.89 9.18
CA ALA A 232 3.87 9.68 7.98
C ALA A 232 2.54 9.25 7.37
N PHE A 233 1.80 10.19 6.81
CA PHE A 233 0.50 9.94 6.16
C PHE A 233 0.22 11.03 5.11
N ILE A 234 -0.85 10.89 4.34
CA ILE A 234 -1.29 11.91 3.39
C ILE A 234 -2.59 12.56 3.87
N SER A 235 -2.74 13.86 3.63
CA SER A 235 -3.95 14.60 4.02
C SER A 235 -4.33 15.66 3.00
N ASN A 236 -5.62 15.73 2.64
CA ASN A 236 -6.13 16.78 1.75
C ASN A 236 -6.61 18.05 2.48
N ARG A 237 -6.30 18.24 3.77
CA ARG A 237 -6.76 19.38 4.59
C ARG A 237 -6.30 20.76 4.11
N LEU A 238 -5.35 20.81 3.17
CA LEU A 238 -4.83 22.04 2.54
C LEU A 238 -5.31 22.20 1.08
N GLY A 239 -6.33 21.44 0.66
CA GLY A 239 -6.96 21.48 -0.67
C GLY A 239 -6.64 20.25 -1.52
N GLN A 240 -5.36 19.88 -1.58
CA GLN A 240 -4.82 18.71 -2.25
C GLN A 240 -4.10 17.81 -1.24
N PHE A 241 -3.89 16.54 -1.57
CA PHE A 241 -3.12 15.63 -0.72
C PHE A 241 -1.66 16.10 -0.64
N ASP A 242 -1.25 16.47 0.57
CA ASP A 242 0.12 16.83 0.94
C ASP A 242 0.67 15.77 1.93
N ILE A 243 2.00 15.66 2.10
CA ILE A 243 2.61 14.73 3.05
C ILE A 243 2.66 15.35 4.46
N PHE A 244 2.10 14.64 5.44
CA PHE A 244 2.15 14.99 6.86
C PHE A 244 2.95 13.98 7.66
N VAL A 245 3.55 14.44 8.76
CA VAL A 245 4.18 13.61 9.80
C VAL A 245 3.70 14.07 11.17
N MET A 246 3.46 13.11 12.05
CA MET A 246 3.20 13.31 13.48
C MET A 246 4.01 12.31 14.30
N ASP A 247 4.10 12.53 15.61
CA ASP A 247 4.63 11.54 16.53
C ASP A 247 3.67 10.33 16.65
N GLY A 248 4.20 9.20 17.12
CA GLY A 248 3.49 7.93 17.23
C GLY A 248 2.30 7.92 18.20
N ASP A 249 2.03 9.02 18.88
CA ASP A 249 0.90 9.27 19.79
C ASP A 249 -0.07 10.35 19.26
N GLY A 250 0.15 10.85 18.03
CA GLY A 250 -0.64 11.90 17.39
C GLY A 250 -0.15 13.33 17.66
N ASN A 251 0.85 13.53 18.52
CA ASN A 251 1.38 14.86 18.82
C ASN A 251 2.29 15.40 17.70
N ASN A 252 2.63 16.69 17.79
CA ASN A 252 3.60 17.38 16.93
C ASN A 252 3.34 17.23 15.41
N LEU A 253 2.05 17.22 15.02
CA LEU A 253 1.62 17.17 13.62
C LEU A 253 2.23 18.33 12.80
N LYS A 254 2.86 17.96 11.68
CA LYS A 254 3.55 18.87 10.76
C LYS A 254 3.29 18.47 9.30
N VAL A 255 3.02 19.45 8.44
CA VAL A 255 3.10 19.26 6.98
C VAL A 255 4.57 19.35 6.54
N LEU A 256 5.05 18.36 5.77
CA LEU A 256 6.45 18.28 5.34
C LEU A 256 6.68 18.84 3.93
N ALA A 257 5.71 18.63 3.04
CA ALA A 257 5.67 19.24 1.72
C ALA A 257 4.27 19.84 1.54
N HIS A 258 4.20 21.12 1.18
CA HIS A 258 2.96 21.77 0.77
C HIS A 258 3.15 22.36 -0.63
N SER A 259 2.29 21.98 -1.57
CA SER A 259 2.31 22.52 -2.93
C SER A 259 0.92 22.45 -3.57
N PRO A 260 0.64 23.19 -4.66
CA PRO A 260 -0.58 23.01 -5.46
C PRO A 260 -0.66 21.67 -6.22
N SER A 261 0.04 20.64 -5.76
CA SER A 261 0.19 19.34 -6.40
C SER A 261 -0.16 18.20 -5.44
N ILE A 262 -0.51 17.05 -6.00
CA ILE A 262 -0.86 15.85 -5.24
C ILE A 262 0.44 15.12 -4.90
N ASP A 263 0.76 15.07 -3.62
CA ASP A 263 1.80 14.21 -3.03
C ASP A 263 1.14 12.95 -2.43
N MET A 264 1.68 11.77 -2.75
CA MET A 264 1.09 10.48 -2.33
C MET A 264 2.13 9.40 -2.03
N ALA A 265 1.67 8.34 -1.37
CA ALA A 265 2.41 7.11 -1.10
C ALA A 265 3.77 7.33 -0.39
N PRO A 266 3.81 8.05 0.75
CA PRO A 266 5.04 8.28 1.50
C PRO A 266 5.62 6.95 2.02
N VAL A 267 6.94 6.79 1.93
CA VAL A 267 7.68 5.70 2.56
C VAL A 267 8.98 6.19 3.18
N TRP A 268 9.20 5.80 4.42
CA TRP A 268 10.45 6.05 5.14
C TRP A 268 11.62 5.25 4.55
N SER A 269 12.80 5.86 4.51
CA SER A 269 14.05 5.12 4.31
C SER A 269 14.30 4.18 5.50
N PRO A 270 15.01 3.05 5.34
CA PRO A 270 15.17 2.07 6.42
C PRO A 270 15.93 2.58 7.66
N ASN A 271 16.65 3.70 7.53
CA ASN A 271 17.31 4.40 8.64
C ASN A 271 16.49 5.55 9.23
N GLY A 272 15.27 5.81 8.72
CA GLY A 272 14.36 6.84 9.22
C GLY A 272 14.73 8.29 8.84
N GLU A 273 15.86 8.51 8.18
CA GLU A 273 16.36 9.87 7.86
C GLU A 273 15.60 10.57 6.73
N LYS A 274 14.94 9.81 5.83
CA LYS A 274 14.34 10.34 4.60
C LYS A 274 12.95 9.78 4.33
N ILE A 275 12.15 10.54 3.60
CA ILE A 275 10.84 10.13 3.08
C ILE A 275 10.87 10.22 1.56
N LEU A 276 10.55 9.11 0.89
CA LEU A 276 10.33 8.99 -0.55
C LEU A 276 8.83 9.03 -0.81
N PHE A 277 8.39 9.76 -1.83
CA PHE A 277 6.97 9.90 -2.18
C PHE A 277 6.81 10.15 -3.69
N SER A 278 5.58 10.01 -4.20
CA SER A 278 5.22 10.32 -5.59
C SER A 278 4.48 11.66 -5.63
N SER A 279 4.79 12.53 -6.59
CA SER A 279 4.27 13.90 -6.64
C SER A 279 4.01 14.34 -8.09
N ASN A 280 2.85 14.96 -8.37
CA ASN A 280 2.53 15.45 -9.72
C ASN A 280 2.90 16.92 -10.02
N ARG A 281 3.76 17.58 -9.21
CA ARG A 281 4.11 19.01 -9.36
C ARG A 281 4.67 19.45 -10.72
N ASN A 282 5.11 18.50 -11.54
CA ASN A 282 5.63 18.75 -12.90
C ASN A 282 4.65 18.30 -14.01
N GLY A 283 3.38 18.07 -13.68
CA GLY A 283 2.33 17.60 -14.61
C GLY A 283 2.21 16.07 -14.68
N TYR A 284 3.34 15.36 -14.65
CA TYR A 284 3.39 13.91 -14.42
C TYR A 284 3.75 13.62 -12.97
N PHE A 285 3.37 12.43 -12.49
CA PHE A 285 3.87 11.92 -11.22
C PHE A 285 5.34 11.56 -11.35
N ASP A 286 6.18 12.21 -10.55
CA ASP A 286 7.60 11.90 -10.39
C ASP A 286 7.87 11.45 -8.95
N LEU A 287 8.97 10.73 -8.74
CA LEU A 287 9.47 10.40 -7.40
C LEU A 287 10.32 11.54 -6.84
N PHE A 288 10.01 11.90 -5.59
CA PHE A 288 10.75 12.88 -4.81
C PHE A 288 11.21 12.24 -3.50
N VAL A 289 12.32 12.74 -2.97
CA VAL A 289 12.82 12.41 -1.64
C VAL A 289 13.07 13.69 -0.87
N MET A 290 12.80 13.69 0.43
CA MET A 290 13.14 14.76 1.37
C MET A 290 13.69 14.15 2.65
N ASP A 291 14.33 14.95 3.49
CA ASP A 291 14.66 14.55 4.85
C ASP A 291 13.39 14.41 5.70
N ALA A 292 13.47 13.63 6.78
CA ALA A 292 12.36 13.34 7.69
C ALA A 292 11.70 14.58 8.33
N ASP A 293 12.39 15.72 8.32
CA ASP A 293 11.89 17.01 8.81
C ASP A 293 11.26 17.88 7.70
N GLY A 294 11.22 17.40 6.45
CA GLY A 294 10.73 18.12 5.26
C GLY A 294 11.78 18.97 4.55
N SER A 295 13.02 19.03 5.04
CA SER A 295 14.12 19.74 4.37
C SER A 295 14.74 18.93 3.22
N ASN A 296 15.65 19.56 2.46
CA ASN A 296 16.44 18.92 1.40
C ASN A 296 15.63 18.12 0.35
N LEU A 297 14.45 18.64 0.00
CA LEU A 297 13.59 18.12 -1.07
C LEU A 297 14.35 18.03 -2.41
N GLN A 298 14.39 16.82 -2.96
CA GLN A 298 15.07 16.47 -4.21
C GLN A 298 14.15 15.64 -5.12
N GLN A 299 14.10 16.02 -6.40
CA GLN A 299 13.48 15.21 -7.46
C GLN A 299 14.42 14.07 -7.90
N LEU A 300 13.91 12.85 -7.99
CA LEU A 300 14.68 11.66 -8.40
C LEU A 300 14.35 11.20 -9.83
N THR A 301 13.11 11.35 -10.27
CA THR A 301 12.66 11.01 -11.63
C THR A 301 12.16 12.25 -12.38
N SER A 302 12.17 12.19 -13.71
CA SER A 302 11.86 13.34 -14.56
C SER A 302 11.73 12.89 -16.03
N SER A 303 11.10 11.74 -16.28
CA SER A 303 11.09 11.12 -17.61
C SER A 303 10.15 11.80 -18.60
N GLY A 304 9.19 12.60 -18.10
CA GLY A 304 8.03 13.04 -18.88
C GLY A 304 6.89 12.01 -18.91
N HIS A 305 6.95 10.99 -18.05
CA HIS A 305 5.94 9.95 -17.86
C HIS A 305 5.65 9.75 -16.36
N HIS A 306 4.73 8.86 -16.01
CA HIS A 306 4.40 8.60 -14.61
C HIS A 306 5.41 7.63 -13.98
N GLU A 307 6.15 8.10 -12.97
CA GLU A 307 6.92 7.30 -12.02
C GLU A 307 6.28 7.33 -10.63
N ILE A 308 5.83 6.17 -10.15
CA ILE A 308 5.02 6.04 -8.93
C ILE A 308 5.46 4.90 -8.00
N TYR A 309 5.01 5.01 -6.75
CA TYR A 309 5.06 3.98 -5.72
C TYR A 309 6.47 3.43 -5.43
N GLY A 310 7.44 4.34 -5.38
CA GLY A 310 8.81 4.00 -5.01
C GLY A 310 8.90 3.31 -3.64
N THR A 311 9.80 2.34 -3.51
CA THR A 311 10.11 1.64 -2.25
C THR A 311 11.61 1.41 -2.09
N TRP A 312 12.11 1.61 -0.88
CA TRP A 312 13.50 1.43 -0.52
C TRP A 312 13.87 -0.06 -0.42
N SER A 313 15.07 -0.40 -0.91
CA SER A 313 15.69 -1.69 -0.56
C SER A 313 15.94 -1.76 0.95
N PRO A 314 16.03 -2.96 1.56
CA PRO A 314 16.16 -3.12 3.01
C PRO A 314 17.40 -2.43 3.63
N ARG A 315 18.41 -2.13 2.82
CA ARG A 315 19.63 -1.39 3.22
C ARG A 315 19.64 0.08 2.80
N GLY A 316 18.52 0.62 2.31
CA GLY A 316 18.37 2.00 1.85
C GLY A 316 19.16 2.38 0.60
N SER A 317 19.96 1.48 0.03
CA SER A 317 20.91 1.79 -1.05
C SER A 317 20.28 1.94 -2.44
N ARG A 318 19.05 1.45 -2.61
CA ARG A 318 18.32 1.39 -3.89
C ARG A 318 16.85 1.70 -3.69
N ILE A 319 16.21 2.15 -4.76
CA ILE A 319 14.77 2.35 -4.85
C ILE A 319 14.25 1.50 -6.02
N ALA A 320 13.20 0.74 -5.79
CA ALA A 320 12.40 0.10 -6.85
C ALA A 320 11.10 0.86 -7.03
N TYR A 321 10.63 1.01 -8.26
CA TYR A 321 9.46 1.84 -8.59
C TYR A 321 8.79 1.39 -9.89
N LEU A 322 7.59 1.91 -10.15
CA LEU A 322 6.85 1.66 -11.39
C LEU A 322 6.95 2.88 -12.30
N SER A 323 7.16 2.69 -13.61
CA SER A 323 7.24 3.76 -14.61
C SER A 323 6.45 3.43 -15.87
N THR A 324 5.82 4.43 -16.48
CA THR A 324 5.16 4.31 -17.80
C THR A 324 6.01 4.86 -18.96
N GLU A 325 7.32 5.05 -18.79
CA GLU A 325 8.26 5.54 -19.83
C GLU A 325 8.25 4.68 -21.11
N ARG A 326 7.84 3.41 -21.01
CA ARG A 326 7.76 2.45 -22.12
C ARG A 326 6.32 2.15 -22.58
N GLY A 327 5.37 3.01 -22.24
CA GLY A 327 3.95 2.85 -22.58
C GLY A 327 3.16 2.21 -21.43
N GLU A 328 3.33 0.92 -21.22
CA GLU A 328 2.73 0.18 -20.09
C GLU A 328 3.58 0.28 -18.81
N MET A 329 2.97 -0.03 -17.66
CA MET A 329 3.61 0.10 -16.35
C MET A 329 4.71 -0.95 -16.15
N ASN A 330 5.93 -0.49 -15.98
CA ASN A 330 7.11 -1.32 -15.89
C ASN A 330 7.83 -1.14 -14.55
N LEU A 331 8.38 -2.23 -14.01
CA LEU A 331 9.24 -2.20 -12.84
C LEU A 331 10.63 -1.68 -13.21
N TYR A 332 11.12 -0.70 -12.45
CA TYR A 332 12.45 -0.12 -12.55
C TYR A 332 13.18 -0.20 -11.20
N VAL A 333 14.51 -0.09 -11.25
CA VAL A 333 15.36 0.10 -10.07
C VAL A 333 16.37 1.22 -10.32
N MET A 334 16.68 1.99 -9.28
CA MET A 334 17.73 3.01 -9.26
C MET A 334 18.49 2.98 -7.95
N ASN A 335 19.63 3.68 -7.88
CA ASN A 335 20.30 3.99 -6.62
C ASN A 335 19.44 4.96 -5.79
N ALA A 336 19.65 4.95 -4.47
CA ALA A 336 19.03 5.87 -3.50
C ALA A 336 19.01 7.36 -3.92
N ASN A 337 20.05 7.81 -4.62
CA ASN A 337 20.24 9.19 -5.07
C ASN A 337 19.68 9.48 -6.49
N GLY A 338 18.82 8.61 -7.03
CA GLY A 338 18.24 8.75 -8.37
C GLY A 338 19.14 8.33 -9.53
N SER A 339 20.42 8.00 -9.29
CA SER A 339 21.35 7.58 -10.35
C SER A 339 21.17 6.10 -10.75
N ARG A 340 21.72 5.72 -11.93
CA ARG A 340 21.69 4.34 -12.46
C ARG A 340 20.29 3.72 -12.56
N LYS A 341 19.31 4.50 -13.04
CA LYS A 341 17.97 4.02 -13.42
C LYS A 341 18.09 2.89 -14.43
N ARG A 342 17.40 1.78 -14.19
CA ARG A 342 17.37 0.59 -15.06
C ARG A 342 16.02 -0.10 -14.97
N GLN A 343 15.39 -0.28 -16.13
CA GLN A 343 14.19 -1.11 -16.30
C GLN A 343 14.49 -2.59 -15.97
N LEU A 344 13.56 -3.27 -15.31
CA LEU A 344 13.67 -4.68 -14.88
C LEU A 344 12.68 -5.61 -15.60
N THR A 345 11.51 -5.10 -15.99
CA THR A 345 10.48 -5.82 -16.75
C THR A 345 10.42 -5.34 -18.20
N ARG A 346 9.55 -5.93 -19.02
CA ARG A 346 9.22 -5.45 -20.37
C ARG A 346 7.71 -5.48 -20.56
#